data_AF-A0A7K0LDM4-F1
#
_entry.id   AF-A0A7K0LDM4-F1
#
_cell.length_a   1.000
_cell.length_b   1.000
_cell.length_c   1.000
_cell.angle_alpha   90.00
_cell.angle_beta   90.00
_cell.angle_gamma   90.00
#
_symmetry.space_group_name_H-M   'P 1'
#
loop_
_entity.id
_entity.type
_entity.pdbx_description
1 polymer ?
#
loop_
_entity_poly.entity_id
_entity_poly.type
_entity_poly.pdbx_seq_one_letter_code
_entity_poly.pdbx_strand_id
1 'polypeptide(L)' 'VDHCPDAFVQLEDGIAYVAERGQPLNDPGSSGSLAFVEPRNRLAVVQAAEVCPGECIFIEIEDTDLATTPEVTLSVR' A
#
# COMPACT_ATOMS: atom_id res chain seq x y z
N VAL A 1 7.62 11.24 -6.45
CA VAL A 1 6.40 11.01 -7.26
C VAL A 1 5.78 9.76 -6.68
N ASP A 2 4.58 9.87 -6.11
CA ASP A 2 3.85 8.70 -5.63
C ASP A 2 3.46 7.85 -6.84
N HIS A 3 3.89 6.60 -6.84
CA HIS A 3 3.75 5.72 -8.00
C HIS A 3 2.37 5.06 -8.10
N CYS A 4 1.52 5.17 -7.07
CA CYS A 4 0.20 4.54 -7.05
C CYS A 4 -0.81 5.30 -6.17
N PRO A 5 -1.52 6.32 -6.69
CA PRO A 5 -2.50 7.10 -5.92
C PRO A 5 -3.71 6.28 -5.44
N ASP A 6 -3.97 5.12 -6.06
CA ASP A 6 -4.99 4.18 -5.60
C ASP A 6 -4.60 3.47 -4.30
N ALA A 7 -3.30 3.41 -3.98
CA ALA A 7 -2.73 2.66 -2.85
C ALA A 7 -2.03 3.56 -1.82
N PHE A 8 -1.64 4.79 -2.21
CA PHE A 8 -0.97 5.75 -1.33
C PHE A 8 -1.53 7.15 -1.53
N VAL A 9 -1.73 7.87 -0.43
CA VAL A 9 -2.15 9.27 -0.43
C VAL A 9 -1.43 10.03 0.68
N GLN A 10 -0.85 11.17 0.34
CA GLN A 10 -0.32 12.09 1.34
C GLN A 10 -1.39 13.12 1.69
N LEU A 11 -1.71 13.24 2.98
CA LEU A 11 -2.65 14.24 3.48
C LEU A 11 -1.94 15.58 3.74
N GLU A 12 -2.72 16.60 4.08
CA GLU A 12 -2.24 17.97 4.35
C GLU A 12 -1.35 18.06 5.60
N ASP A 13 -1.37 17.05 6.45
CA ASP A 13 -0.47 16.89 7.60
C ASP A 13 0.97 16.51 7.21
N GLY A 14 1.22 16.19 5.93
CA GLY A 14 2.52 15.78 5.42
C GLY A 14 2.84 14.30 5.62
N ILE A 15 1.89 13.50 6.10
CA ILE A 15 2.02 12.05 6.31
C ILE A 15 1.41 11.31 5.14
N ALA A 16 2.13 10.30 4.64
CA ALA A 16 1.62 9.37 3.64
C ALA A 16 0.84 8.25 4.35
N TYR A 17 -0.31 7.91 3.79
CA TYR A 17 -1.18 6.83 4.26
C TYR A 17 -1.40 5.83 3.14
N VAL A 18 -1.65 4.58 3.51
CA VAL A 18 -2.22 3.63 2.57
C VAL A 18 -3.65 4.03 2.22
N ALA A 19 -4.04 3.75 0.99
CA ALA A 19 -5.37 4.01 0.48
C ALA A 19 -5.99 2.73 -0.08
N GLU A 20 -7.29 2.56 0.14
CA GLU A 20 -8.06 1.52 -0.53
C GLU A 20 -9.02 2.21 -1.50
N ARG A 21 -8.80 1.97 -2.81
CA ARG A 21 -9.56 2.64 -3.89
C ARG A 21 -9.52 4.17 -3.78
N GLY A 22 -8.37 4.71 -3.38
CA GLY A 22 -8.15 6.15 -3.20
C GLY A 22 -8.74 6.74 -1.91
N GLN A 23 -9.36 5.95 -1.03
CA GLN A 23 -9.77 6.41 0.30
C GLN A 23 -8.62 6.24 1.30
N PRO A 24 -8.15 7.30 1.98
CA PRO A 24 -7.08 7.20 2.98
C PRO A 24 -7.52 6.33 4.17
N LEU A 25 -6.64 5.44 4.60
CA LEU A 25 -6.79 4.71 5.86
C LEU A 25 -5.88 5.36 6.92
N ASN A 26 -6.36 6.46 7.50
CA ASN A 26 -5.63 7.29 8.47
C ASN A 26 -6.10 7.13 9.92
N ASP A 27 -7.06 6.23 10.18
CA ASP A 27 -7.53 5.87 11.52
C ASP A 27 -7.58 4.33 11.65
N PRO A 28 -6.65 3.68 12.35
CA PRO A 28 -5.59 4.26 13.20
C PRO A 28 -4.37 4.85 12.43
N GLY A 29 -4.25 4.60 11.12
CA GLY A 29 -3.15 5.10 10.29
C GLY A 29 -1.83 4.35 10.48
N SER A 30 -0.81 4.73 9.69
CA SER A 30 0.53 4.12 9.72
C SER A 30 0.42 2.58 9.72
N SER A 31 1.23 1.89 10.53
CA SER A 31 1.29 0.42 10.58
C SER A 31 0.06 -0.21 11.24
N GLY A 32 -0.87 0.61 11.75
CA GLY A 32 -2.15 0.16 12.27
C GLY A 32 -3.22 0.02 11.19
N SER A 33 -2.97 0.53 9.97
CA SER A 33 -3.89 0.46 8.84
C SER A 33 -3.30 -0.38 7.71
N LEU A 34 -4.14 -1.22 7.12
CA LEU A 34 -3.80 -2.10 6.01
C LEU A 34 -4.74 -1.82 4.83
N ALA A 35 -4.20 -1.67 3.62
CA ALA A 35 -5.00 -1.50 2.42
C ALA A 35 -4.84 -2.68 1.45
N PHE A 36 -5.96 -3.16 0.90
CA PHE A 36 -5.94 -4.12 -0.18
C PHE A 36 -5.51 -3.47 -1.50
N VAL A 37 -4.64 -4.17 -2.23
CA VAL A 37 -4.16 -3.77 -3.55
C VAL A 37 -4.64 -4.76 -4.60
N GLU A 38 -5.35 -4.24 -5.60
CA GLU A 38 -5.73 -5.06 -6.75
C GLU A 38 -4.49 -5.59 -7.50
N PRO A 39 -4.53 -6.80 -8.06
CA PRO A 39 -3.39 -7.41 -8.76
C PRO A 39 -2.75 -6.54 -9.86
N ARG A 40 -3.55 -5.68 -10.51
CA ARG A 40 -3.08 -4.72 -11.53
C ARG A 40 -2.13 -3.64 -10.98
N ASN A 41 -2.26 -3.30 -9.70
CA ASN A 41 -1.50 -2.25 -9.03
C ASN A 41 -0.28 -2.80 -8.27
N ARG A 42 -0.13 -4.13 -8.19
CA ARG A 42 0.96 -4.81 -7.47
C ARG A 42 2.35 -4.32 -7.89
N LEU A 43 2.62 -4.22 -9.19
CA LEU A 43 3.94 -3.79 -9.67
C LEU A 43 4.24 -2.34 -9.26
N ALA A 44 3.26 -1.44 -9.39
CA ALA A 44 3.41 -0.04 -9.02
C ALA A 44 3.69 0.13 -7.52
N VAL A 45 3.05 -0.70 -6.70
CA VAL A 45 3.24 -0.76 -5.25
C VAL A 45 4.63 -1.28 -4.86
N VAL A 46 5.11 -2.34 -5.50
CA VAL A 46 6.48 -2.84 -5.30
C VAL A 46 7.50 -1.77 -5.69
N GLN A 47 7.32 -1.10 -6.83
CA GLN A 47 8.19 -0.01 -7.25
C GLN A 47 8.16 1.17 -6.27
N ALA A 48 7.00 1.50 -5.70
CA ALA A 48 6.89 2.52 -4.66
C ALA A 48 7.72 2.15 -3.43
N ALA A 49 7.66 0.89 -3.00
CA ALA A 49 8.46 0.39 -1.87
C ALA A 49 9.96 0.36 -2.16
N GLU A 50 10.40 0.10 -3.40
CA GLU A 50 11.82 0.15 -3.79
C GLU A 50 12.39 1.58 -3.86
N VAL A 51 11.56 2.56 -4.24
CA VAL A 51 11.95 3.99 -4.31
C VAL A 51 11.87 4.64 -2.93
N CYS A 52 10.98 4.15 -2.07
CA CYS A 52 11.03 4.45 -0.65
C CYS A 52 12.32 3.84 -0.08
N PRO A 53 13.07 4.52 0.79
CA PRO A 53 14.36 4.04 1.33
C PRO A 53 14.29 2.73 2.16
N GLY A 54 13.21 1.94 2.04
CA GLY A 54 13.06 0.59 2.57
C GLY A 54 12.41 0.51 3.95
N GLU A 55 12.19 1.64 4.62
CA GLU A 55 11.72 1.64 6.02
C GLU A 55 10.27 2.11 6.22
N CYS A 56 9.65 2.75 5.22
CA CYS A 56 8.33 3.36 5.38
C CYS A 56 7.18 2.59 4.73
N ILE A 57 7.43 1.59 3.86
CA ILE A 57 6.37 0.81 3.18
C ILE A 57 6.60 -0.67 3.42
N PHE A 58 5.59 -1.36 3.93
CA PHE A 58 5.59 -2.80 4.15
C PHE A 58 4.55 -3.46 3.25
N ILE A 59 4.97 -4.50 2.53
CA ILE A 59 4.13 -5.28 1.61
C ILE A 59 3.96 -6.68 2.19
N GLU A 60 2.73 -7.06 2.45
CA GLU A 60 2.35 -8.41 2.83
C GLU A 60 1.71 -9.10 1.62
N ILE A 61 2.24 -10.26 1.25
CA ILE A 61 1.72 -11.07 0.15
C ILE A 61 1.07 -12.29 0.77
N GLU A 62 -0.27 -12.34 0.70
CA GLU A 62 -1.03 -13.49 1.16
C GLU A 62 -1.13 -14.49 0.00
N ASP A 63 -0.35 -15.56 0.08
CA ASP A 63 -0.39 -16.67 -0.88
C ASP A 63 -1.59 -17.58 -0.51
N THR A 64 -2.80 -17.08 -0.78
CA THR A 64 -4.02 -17.87 -0.60
C THR A 64 -4.33 -18.63 -1.90
N ASP A 65 -3.83 -19.86 -1.94
CA ASP A 65 -4.13 -20.98 -2.86
C ASP A 65 -3.76 -20.83 -4.35
N LEU A 66 -3.14 -21.88 -4.90
CA LEU A 66 -2.57 -22.02 -6.26
C LEU A 66 -3.56 -21.82 -7.43
N ALA A 67 -4.82 -21.46 -7.15
CA ALA A 67 -5.90 -21.22 -8.12
C ALA A 67 -6.32 -19.74 -8.25
N THR A 68 -5.83 -18.83 -7.41
CA THR A 68 -6.21 -17.41 -7.39
C THR A 68 -5.00 -16.47 -7.51
N THR A 69 -5.18 -15.31 -8.14
CA THR A 69 -4.15 -14.25 -8.16
C THR A 69 -3.85 -13.81 -6.73
N PRO A 70 -2.57 -13.77 -6.30
CA PRO A 70 -2.23 -13.44 -4.92
C PRO A 70 -2.69 -12.03 -4.57
N GLU A 71 -3.34 -11.93 -3.41
CA GLU A 71 -3.79 -10.68 -2.81
C GLU A 71 -2.59 -10.02 -2.12
N VAL A 72 -2.49 -8.70 -2.27
CA VAL A 72 -1.39 -7.92 -1.71
C VAL A 72 -1.96 -6.87 -0.79
N THR A 73 -1.44 -6.82 0.43
CA THR A 73 -1.85 -5.90 1.47
C THR A 73 -0.68 -4.99 1.83
N LEU A 74 -0.97 -3.72 2.09
CA LEU A 74 0.04 -2.70 2.38
C LEU A 74 -0.16 -2.02 3.72
N SER A 75 0.94 -1.68 4.38
CA SER A 75 0.99 -0.67 5.45
C SER A 75 2.13 0.33 5.24
N VAL A 76 1.97 1.52 5.81
CA VAL A 76 3.00 2.58 5.86
C VAL A 76 3.45 2.74 7.30
N ARG A 77 4.72 3.05 7.60
CA ARG A 77 5.17 3.33 8.98
C ARG A 77 5.46 4.81 9.20
#